data_AF-A0A2M7FPH5-F1
#
_entry.id   AF-A0A2M7FPH5-F1
#
_cell.length_a   1.000
_cell.length_b   1.000
_cell.length_c   1.000
_cell.angle_alpha   90.00
_cell.angle_beta   90.00
_cell.angle_gamma   90.00
#
_symmetry.space_group_name_H-M   'P 1'
#
loop_
_entity.id
_entity.type
_entity.pdbx_description
1 polymer ?
#
loop_
_entity_poly.entity_id
_entity_poly.type
_entity_poly.pdbx_seq_one_letter_code
_entity_poly.pdbx_strand_id
1 'polypeptide(L)'
;MDYKTKTALILPFKGKLMVSNGGRLPETNNHNRPVDKGPQNQLYAYDFRTDTSGKEKTLEECGVFGIEVLSPGDGIVVQVISGAIDVMLGERDRSVGVGNTVIIDHRNGEFSLLCHFKHNSGLCQI
;
A
#
# COMPACT_ATOMS: atom_id res chain seq x y z
N MET A 1 -10.08 -2.26 -16.92
CA MET A 1 -9.71 -0.86 -16.66
C MET A 1 -8.76 -0.39 -17.76
N ASP A 2 -9.14 0.65 -18.50
CA ASP A 2 -8.43 1.06 -19.74
C ASP A 2 -7.47 2.24 -19.52
N TYR A 3 -7.35 2.71 -18.27
CA TYR A 3 -6.42 3.76 -17.91
C TYR A 3 -4.96 3.31 -18.13
N LYS A 4 -4.19 4.17 -18.80
CA LYS A 4 -2.76 3.98 -19.04
C LYS A 4 -1.96 4.88 -18.11
N THR A 5 -1.14 4.26 -17.27
CA THR A 5 -0.25 4.94 -16.34
C THR A 5 0.73 5.83 -17.09
N LYS A 6 0.90 7.06 -16.63
CA LYS A 6 1.81 8.07 -17.21
C LYS A 6 3.13 8.12 -16.45
N THR A 7 3.10 7.88 -15.15
CA THR A 7 4.28 7.89 -14.28
C THR A 7 5.12 6.65 -14.52
N ALA A 8 6.44 6.82 -14.62
CA ALA A 8 7.40 5.73 -14.63
C ALA A 8 7.49 5.13 -13.21
N LEU A 9 6.67 4.12 -12.94
CA LEU A 9 6.60 3.48 -11.63
C LEU A 9 7.52 2.25 -11.53
N ILE A 10 8.17 2.11 -10.39
CA ILE A 10 8.86 0.89 -9.93
C ILE A 10 8.07 0.21 -8.83
N LEU A 11 8.43 -1.05 -8.51
CA LEU A 11 7.91 -1.69 -7.30
C LEU A 11 8.50 -0.99 -6.06
N PRO A 12 7.69 -0.69 -5.03
CA PRO A 12 8.13 0.08 -3.87
C PRO A 12 8.92 -0.76 -2.86
N PHE A 13 9.67 -1.78 -3.32
CA PHE A 13 10.46 -2.68 -2.49
C PHE A 13 11.59 -3.30 -3.31
N LYS A 14 12.62 -3.79 -2.61
CA LYS A 14 13.70 -4.58 -3.21
C LYS A 14 13.33 -6.06 -3.21
N GLY A 15 13.80 -6.79 -4.23
CA GLY A 15 13.60 -8.23 -4.34
C GLY A 15 12.26 -8.62 -4.95
N LYS A 16 11.68 -9.73 -4.48
CA LYS A 16 10.46 -10.31 -5.04
C LYS A 16 9.44 -10.54 -3.93
N LEU A 17 8.22 -10.07 -4.17
CA LEU A 17 7.03 -10.36 -3.35
C LEU A 17 5.94 -10.93 -4.24
N MET A 18 5.01 -11.68 -3.65
CA MET A 18 3.81 -12.14 -4.31
C MET A 18 2.76 -11.04 -4.31
N VAL A 19 2.01 -10.92 -5.42
CA VAL A 19 0.78 -10.12 -5.46
C VAL A 19 -0.35 -10.96 -4.87
N SER A 20 -0.91 -10.55 -3.74
CA SER A 20 -2.07 -11.21 -3.13
C SER A 20 -3.40 -10.65 -3.63
N ASN A 21 -3.42 -9.39 -4.05
CA ASN A 21 -4.59 -8.71 -4.59
C ASN A 21 -4.10 -7.59 -5.51
N GLY A 22 -4.43 -7.64 -6.79
CA GLY A 22 -3.87 -6.70 -7.77
C GLY A 22 -4.07 -7.15 -9.20
N GLY A 23 -3.69 -6.29 -10.14
CA GLY A 23 -3.93 -6.50 -11.56
C GLY A 23 -5.07 -5.64 -12.11
N ARG A 24 -5.37 -5.83 -13.40
CA ARG A 24 -6.30 -4.96 -14.15
C ARG A 24 -7.72 -5.50 -14.24
N LEU A 25 -7.96 -6.68 -13.66
CA LEU A 25 -9.21 -7.43 -13.76
C LEU A 25 -9.82 -7.62 -12.36
N PRO A 26 -11.15 -7.48 -12.19
CA PRO A 26 -11.81 -7.66 -10.88
C PRO A 26 -11.57 -9.05 -10.26
N GLU A 27 -11.37 -10.08 -11.09
CA GLU A 27 -11.13 -11.47 -10.65
C GLU A 27 -9.81 -11.64 -9.90
N THR A 28 -8.83 -10.77 -10.13
CA THR A 28 -7.54 -10.79 -9.44
C THR A 28 -7.34 -9.58 -8.53
N ASN A 29 -8.13 -8.51 -8.72
CA ASN A 29 -8.04 -7.26 -8.00
C ASN A 29 -9.40 -6.85 -7.43
N ASN A 30 -9.64 -7.15 -6.15
CA ASN A 30 -10.84 -6.74 -5.44
C ASN A 30 -10.93 -5.23 -5.21
N HIS A 31 -9.83 -4.49 -5.40
CA HIS A 31 -9.86 -3.03 -5.41
C HIS A 31 -10.49 -2.48 -6.70
N ASN A 32 -10.41 -3.23 -7.81
CA ASN A 32 -11.06 -2.88 -9.06
C ASN A 32 -12.57 -3.18 -8.96
N ARG A 33 -13.33 -2.14 -8.61
CA ARG A 33 -14.76 -2.21 -8.35
C ARG A 33 -15.49 -0.99 -8.95
N PRO A 34 -16.83 -1.06 -9.09
CA PRO A 34 -17.63 0.08 -9.54
C PRO A 34 -17.40 1.35 -8.69
N VAL A 35 -17.54 2.52 -9.32
CA VAL A 35 -17.21 3.84 -8.72
C VAL A 35 -18.12 4.18 -7.53
N ASP A 36 -19.29 3.55 -7.42
CA ASP A 36 -20.23 3.70 -6.32
C ASP A 36 -19.98 2.70 -5.16
N LYS A 37 -18.93 1.88 -5.24
CA LYS A 37 -18.61 0.85 -4.24
C LYS A 37 -17.22 1.05 -3.66
N GLY A 38 -17.15 1.21 -2.33
CA GLY A 38 -15.92 1.20 -1.55
C GLY A 38 -14.95 2.38 -1.81
N PRO A 39 -13.76 2.35 -1.19
CA PRO A 39 -12.72 3.39 -1.37
C PRO A 39 -12.29 3.57 -2.83
N GLN A 40 -12.49 4.78 -3.38
CA GLN A 40 -12.14 5.12 -4.77
C GLN A 40 -10.65 5.43 -4.96
N ASN A 41 -9.95 5.77 -3.89
CA ASN A 41 -8.51 6.06 -3.87
C ASN A 41 -7.63 4.80 -3.98
N GLN A 42 -8.21 3.61 -4.07
CA GLN A 42 -7.46 2.34 -4.12
C GLN A 42 -7.76 1.51 -5.37
N LEU A 43 -8.53 2.02 -6.34
CA LEU A 43 -8.97 1.26 -7.51
C LEU A 43 -7.86 0.54 -8.28
N TYR A 44 -6.64 1.08 -8.26
CA TYR A 44 -5.45 0.54 -8.94
C TYR A 44 -4.42 -0.06 -7.98
N ALA A 45 -4.79 -0.30 -6.72
CA ALA A 45 -3.87 -0.75 -5.69
C ALA A 45 -3.42 -2.19 -5.90
N TYR A 46 -2.24 -2.47 -5.36
CA TYR A 46 -1.64 -3.80 -5.28
C TYR A 46 -1.31 -4.08 -3.81
N ASP A 47 -1.75 -5.24 -3.33
CA ASP A 47 -1.36 -5.76 -2.03
C ASP A 47 -0.26 -6.81 -2.26
N PHE A 48 0.84 -6.66 -1.53
CA PHE A 48 2.01 -7.53 -1.64
C PHE A 48 2.20 -8.34 -0.36
N ARG A 49 2.69 -9.57 -0.51
CA ARG A 49 3.04 -10.44 0.61
C ARG A 49 4.28 -11.28 0.30
N THR A 50 4.92 -11.78 1.34
CA THR A 50 5.83 -12.92 1.22
C THR A 50 5.02 -14.23 1.17
N ASP A 51 5.71 -15.33 0.92
CA ASP A 51 5.15 -16.64 1.28
C ASP A 51 4.79 -16.64 2.76
N THR A 52 3.63 -17.21 3.06
CA THR A 52 3.08 -17.33 4.42
C THR A 52 2.72 -18.78 4.67
N SER A 53 3.04 -19.25 5.87
CA SER A 53 2.62 -20.55 6.37
C SER A 53 1.17 -20.56 6.85
N GLY A 54 0.56 -19.38 7.02
CA GLY A 54 -0.75 -19.16 7.64
C GLY A 54 -0.73 -19.36 9.15
N LYS A 55 0.44 -19.50 9.77
CA LYS A 55 0.62 -19.78 11.21
C LYS A 55 1.30 -18.63 11.95
N GLU A 56 1.55 -17.52 11.26
CA GLU A 56 2.10 -16.31 11.85
C GLU A 56 1.17 -15.81 12.96
N LYS A 57 1.75 -15.52 14.13
CA LYS A 57 1.05 -15.06 15.34
C LYS A 57 1.44 -13.64 15.72
N THR A 58 2.59 -13.18 15.24
CA THR A 58 3.13 -11.84 15.48
C THR A 58 3.30 -11.09 14.16
N LEU A 59 3.41 -9.76 14.24
CA LEU A 59 3.66 -8.94 13.05
C LEU A 59 5.07 -9.16 12.51
N GLU A 60 6.04 -9.43 13.40
CA GLU A 60 7.42 -9.73 13.05
C GLU A 60 7.58 -11.03 12.23
N GLU A 61 6.64 -11.97 12.37
CA GLU A 61 6.59 -13.18 11.53
C GLU A 61 6.00 -12.90 10.14
N CYS A 62 5.39 -11.73 9.92
CA CYS A 62 4.94 -11.31 8.60
C CYS A 62 6.13 -10.72 7.82
N GLY A 63 6.58 -11.42 6.78
CA GLY A 63 7.81 -11.06 6.05
C GLY A 63 7.81 -9.71 5.32
N VAL A 64 6.67 -9.03 5.21
CA VAL A 64 6.57 -7.65 4.69
C VAL A 64 6.55 -6.59 5.78
N PHE A 65 6.41 -6.97 7.05
CA PHE A 65 6.33 -6.02 8.15
C PHE A 65 7.69 -5.38 8.43
N GLY A 66 7.73 -4.05 8.40
CA GLY A 66 8.95 -3.28 8.70
C GLY A 66 10.05 -3.34 7.63
N ILE A 67 9.76 -3.83 6.43
CA ILE A 67 10.72 -3.79 5.32
C ILE A 67 10.93 -2.35 4.83
N GLU A 68 12.06 -2.11 4.16
CA GLU A 68 12.33 -0.86 3.46
C GLU A 68 11.32 -0.66 2.33
N VAL A 69 10.66 0.50 2.32
CA VAL A 69 9.74 0.91 1.24
C VAL A 69 10.40 1.99 0.41
N LEU A 70 10.49 1.77 -0.90
CA LEU A 70 11.04 2.71 -1.86
C LEU A 70 9.95 3.62 -2.40
N SER A 71 10.31 4.85 -2.78
CA SER A 71 9.41 5.67 -3.59
C SER A 71 9.13 4.95 -4.92
N PRO A 72 7.85 4.73 -5.29
CA PRO A 72 7.53 4.05 -6.54
C PRO A 72 7.82 4.93 -7.76
N GLY A 73 8.00 6.24 -7.60
CA GLY A 73 8.38 7.14 -8.70
C GLY A 73 8.65 8.56 -8.21
N ASP A 74 9.10 9.42 -9.11
CA ASP A 74 9.39 10.83 -8.80
C ASP A 74 8.10 11.59 -8.46
N GLY A 75 8.17 12.49 -7.47
CA GLY A 75 7.03 13.28 -7.07
C GLY A 75 7.27 14.09 -5.80
N ILE A 76 6.20 14.65 -5.24
CA ILE A 76 6.21 15.43 -4.01
C ILE A 76 5.36 14.71 -2.96
N VAL A 77 5.89 14.55 -1.75
CA VAL A 77 5.10 14.07 -0.62
C VAL A 77 4.08 15.14 -0.25
N VAL A 78 2.80 14.83 -0.41
CA VAL A 78 1.70 15.76 -0.14
C VAL A 78 0.95 15.44 1.16
N GLN A 79 1.11 14.23 1.69
CA GLN A 79 0.52 13.83 2.97
C GLN A 79 1.31 12.72 3.63
N VAL A 80 1.43 12.79 4.96
CA VAL A 80 1.99 11.74 5.81
C VAL A 80 1.03 11.48 6.98
N ILE A 81 0.79 10.20 7.27
CA ILE A 81 0.07 9.72 8.45
C ILE A 81 1.03 8.80 9.21
N SER A 82 1.40 9.13 10.44
CA SER A 82 2.39 8.37 11.23
C SER A 82 1.92 8.02 12.65
N GLY A 83 0.66 8.34 12.99
CA GLY A 83 0.09 8.13 14.32
C GLY A 83 -0.77 6.88 14.48
N ALA A 84 -0.99 6.11 13.41
CA ALA A 84 -1.79 4.89 13.48
C ALA A 84 -0.99 3.78 14.18
N ILE A 85 -1.65 3.04 15.06
CA ILE A 85 -1.05 1.89 15.74
C ILE A 85 -0.89 0.71 14.78
N ASP A 86 0.07 -0.16 15.08
CA ASP A 86 0.15 -1.46 14.42
C ASP A 86 -1.05 -2.32 14.84
N VAL A 87 -1.73 -2.90 13.85
CA VAL A 87 -2.94 -3.71 14.07
C VAL A 87 -2.55 -5.18 13.98
N MET A 88 -2.89 -5.97 15.00
CA MET A 88 -2.55 -7.39 15.07
C MET A 88 -3.19 -8.19 13.92
N LEU A 89 -2.58 -9.32 13.57
CA LEU A 89 -3.09 -10.20 12.52
C LEU A 89 -4.55 -10.61 12.80
N GLY A 90 -5.42 -10.35 11.83
CA GLY A 90 -6.86 -10.64 11.92
C GLY A 90 -7.72 -9.51 12.49
N GLU A 91 -7.11 -8.47 13.07
CA GLU A 91 -7.81 -7.28 13.56
C GLU A 91 -7.91 -6.19 12.48
N ARG A 92 -8.77 -5.19 12.73
CA ARG A 92 -8.93 -4.03 11.85
C ARG A 92 -9.17 -2.77 12.67
N ASP A 93 -8.33 -1.77 12.50
CA ASP A 93 -8.65 -0.41 12.91
C ASP A 93 -9.49 0.26 11.81
N ARG A 94 -10.76 0.53 12.12
CA ARG A 94 -11.68 1.19 11.19
C ARG A 94 -11.59 2.72 11.23
N SER A 95 -10.85 3.29 12.19
CA SER A 95 -10.68 4.74 12.31
C SER A 95 -9.68 5.28 11.30
N VAL A 96 -8.56 4.57 11.11
CA VAL A 96 -7.52 4.89 10.11
C VAL A 96 -7.37 3.71 9.17
N GLY A 97 -8.33 3.54 8.26
CA GLY A 97 -8.44 2.32 7.43
C GLY A 97 -7.21 1.97 6.57
N VAL A 98 -6.34 2.93 6.28
CA VAL A 98 -5.06 2.74 5.55
C VAL A 98 -3.84 2.61 6.47
N GLY A 99 -4.00 2.86 7.77
CA GLY A 99 -2.89 2.91 8.74
C GLY A 99 -1.93 4.08 8.47
N ASN A 100 -0.68 3.92 8.91
CA ASN A 100 0.38 4.87 8.60
C ASN A 100 0.62 4.87 7.09
N THR A 101 0.76 6.05 6.50
CA THR A 101 0.58 6.25 5.07
C THR A 101 1.46 7.39 4.56
N VAL A 102 1.94 7.27 3.32
CA VAL A 102 2.56 8.36 2.56
C VAL A 102 1.83 8.52 1.23
N ILE A 103 1.50 9.77 0.88
CA ILE A 103 0.91 10.10 -0.42
C ILE A 103 1.91 10.95 -1.22
N ILE A 104 2.19 10.50 -2.44
CA ILE A 104 3.10 11.18 -3.38
C ILE A 104 2.29 11.66 -4.58
N ASP A 105 2.34 12.96 -4.87
CA ASP A 105 1.82 13.57 -6.10
C ASP A 105 2.91 13.49 -7.20
N HIS A 106 2.61 12.75 -8.28
CA HIS A 106 3.50 12.62 -9.45
C HIS A 106 3.34 13.77 -10.46
N ARG A 107 2.61 14.83 -10.09
CA ARG A 107 2.50 16.11 -10.82
C ARG A 107 1.83 16.00 -12.20
N ASN A 108 1.10 14.91 -12.43
CA ASN A 108 0.43 14.60 -13.71
C ASN A 108 -1.01 14.05 -13.52
N GLY A 109 -1.56 14.25 -12.32
CA GLY A 109 -2.86 13.72 -11.88
C GLY A 109 -2.81 12.30 -11.32
N GLU A 110 -1.63 11.67 -11.25
CA GLU A 110 -1.43 10.38 -10.61
C GLU A 110 -0.84 10.55 -9.21
N PHE A 111 -1.31 9.73 -8.28
CA PHE A 111 -0.85 9.70 -6.91
C PHE A 111 -0.45 8.27 -6.54
N SER A 112 0.65 8.14 -5.81
CA SER A 112 0.97 6.90 -5.11
C SER A 112 0.50 7.01 -3.67
N LEU A 113 -0.25 6.01 -3.23
CA LEU A 113 -0.72 5.81 -1.86
C LEU A 113 0.02 4.59 -1.29
N LEU A 114 0.99 4.83 -0.43
CA LEU A 114 1.73 3.78 0.28
C LEU A 114 1.11 3.64 1.69
N CYS A 115 0.56 2.47 2.00
CA CYS A 115 -0.22 2.23 3.23
C CYS A 115 0.48 1.25 4.18
N HIS A 116 -0.09 1.10 5.38
CA HIS A 116 0.27 0.08 6.36
C HIS A 116 1.74 0.12 6.80
N PHE A 117 2.34 1.32 6.86
CA PHE A 117 3.67 1.47 7.44
C PHE A 117 3.65 1.07 8.92
N LYS A 118 4.74 0.42 9.35
CA LYS A 118 4.95 0.06 10.75
C LYS A 118 4.89 1.30 11.64
N HIS A 119 4.20 1.20 12.78
CA HIS A 119 4.13 2.26 13.76
C HIS A 119 5.53 2.65 14.24
N ASN A 120 5.78 3.97 14.33
CA ASN A 120 7.08 4.52 14.72
C ASN A 120 8.25 4.07 13.81
N SER A 121 7.97 3.61 12.58
CA SER A 121 8.99 3.52 11.54
C SER A 121 9.28 4.93 11.02
N GLY A 122 10.54 5.34 11.08
CA GLY A 122 10.93 6.72 10.80
C GLY A 122 10.49 7.15 9.39
N LEU A 123 9.63 8.16 9.33
CA LEU A 123 9.38 8.95 8.13
C LEU A 123 10.14 10.26 8.31
N CYS A 124 11.24 10.40 7.58
CA CYS A 124 12.03 11.64 7.57
C CYS A 124 11.14 12.72 6.96
N GLN A 125 10.67 13.66 7.79
CA GLN A 125 10.10 14.91 7.32
C GLN A 125 11.22 15.74 6.67
N ILE A 126 10.97 16.28 5.48
CA ILE A 126 11.60 17.54 5.03
C ILE A 126 10.48 18.46 4.56
#